data_AF-A0A060BSK6-F1
#
_entry.id   AF-A0A060BSK6-F1
#
_cell.length_a   1.000
_cell.length_b   1.000
_cell.length_c   1.000
_cell.angle_alpha   90.00
_cell.angle_beta   90.00
_cell.angle_gamma   90.00
#
_symmetry.space_group_name_H-M   'P 1'
#
loop_
_entity.id
_entity.type
_entity.pdbx_description
1 polymer ?
#
loop_
_entity_poly.entity_id
_entity_poly.type
_entity_poly.pdbx_seq_one_letter_code
_entity_poly.pdbx_strand_id
1 'polypeptide(L)'
;LCDEIGLLVIQGMPSGGKTPYPWQTRLGLLRNGALRDDTAYRLFGREDLKGRIHFEKQALAIQDELVDHPSVIGYTIFNQGWGEFDSARLYKELKANDSSRIIDTCSGWYQTPFSDLVSLH
;
A
#
# COMPACT_ATOMS: atom_id res chain seq x y z
N LEU A 1 -0.05 9.90 21.87
CA LEU A 1 -0.92 10.96 21.32
C LEU A 1 -2.19 10.41 20.67
N CYS A 2 -2.15 9.72 19.51
CA CYS A 2 -3.39 9.26 18.85
C CYS A 2 -4.26 8.36 19.73
N ASP A 3 -3.63 7.43 20.45
CA ASP A 3 -4.30 6.56 21.42
C ASP A 3 -4.98 7.35 22.56
N GLU A 4 -4.38 8.45 23.00
CA GLU A 4 -4.85 9.25 24.14
C GLU A 4 -6.00 10.18 23.76
N ILE A 5 -5.98 10.70 22.53
CA ILE A 5 -7.01 11.65 22.03
C ILE A 5 -8.18 10.94 21.34
N GLY A 6 -8.10 9.63 21.13
CA GLY A 6 -9.13 8.86 20.44
C GLY A 6 -9.20 9.12 18.94
N LEU A 7 -8.04 9.18 18.26
CA LEU A 7 -7.98 9.34 16.80
C LEU A 7 -7.80 7.97 16.12
N LEU A 8 -8.64 7.66 15.13
CA LEU A 8 -8.45 6.49 14.28
C LEU A 8 -7.42 6.77 13.19
N VAL A 9 -6.46 5.86 13.02
CA VAL A 9 -5.33 6.01 12.11
C VAL A 9 -5.29 4.85 11.12
N ILE A 10 -5.23 5.19 9.83
CA ILE A 10 -4.78 4.27 8.78
C ILE A 10 -3.35 4.67 8.45
N GLN A 11 -2.40 3.81 8.80
CA GLN A 11 -0.98 4.08 8.63
C GLN A 11 -0.53 3.75 7.21
N GLY A 12 -0.08 4.76 6.46
CA GLY A 12 0.51 4.55 5.14
C GLY A 12 1.93 3.99 5.24
N MET A 13 2.24 2.98 4.43
CA MET A 13 3.61 2.52 4.24
C MET A 13 4.40 3.57 3.44
N PRO A 14 5.69 3.80 3.75
CA PRO A 14 6.52 4.70 2.96
C PRO A 14 6.66 4.20 1.51
N SER A 15 5.94 4.83 0.58
CA SER A 15 6.15 4.63 -0.85
C SER A 15 7.60 4.99 -1.26
N GLY A 16 8.10 4.36 -2.31
CA GLY A 16 9.45 4.59 -2.80
C GLY A 16 9.63 4.21 -4.26
N GLY A 17 10.87 4.21 -4.73
CA GLY A 17 11.18 4.03 -6.15
C GLY A 17 11.12 5.35 -6.92
N LYS A 18 11.33 5.27 -8.23
CA LYS A 18 11.25 6.45 -9.10
C LYS A 18 9.82 6.98 -9.11
N THR A 19 9.64 8.29 -9.04
CA THR A 19 8.31 8.90 -9.15
C THR A 19 7.65 8.42 -10.45
N PRO A 20 6.44 7.82 -10.39
CA PRO A 20 5.70 7.44 -11.57
C PRO A 20 5.52 8.65 -12.47
N TYR A 21 5.54 8.44 -13.78
CA TYR A 21 5.31 9.55 -14.69
C TYR A 21 3.91 10.14 -14.46
N PRO A 22 3.73 11.47 -14.54
CA PRO A 22 2.43 12.11 -14.30
C PRO A 22 1.28 11.58 -15.17
N TRP A 23 1.58 11.03 -16.35
CA TRP A 23 0.59 10.40 -17.22
C TRP A 23 0.09 9.06 -16.69
N GLN A 24 0.87 8.34 -15.88
CA GLN A 24 0.50 7.05 -15.31
C GLN A 24 -0.61 7.23 -14.27
N THR A 25 -0.45 8.19 -13.36
CA THR A 25 -1.50 8.60 -12.41
C THR A 25 -2.78 9.01 -13.16
N ARG A 26 -2.66 9.76 -14.26
CA ARG A 26 -3.80 10.12 -15.13
C ARG A 26 -4.42 8.91 -15.85
N LEU A 27 -3.64 7.89 -16.17
CA LEU A 27 -4.14 6.67 -16.78
C LEU A 27 -5.00 5.85 -15.81
N GLY A 28 -4.71 5.92 -14.50
CA GLY A 28 -5.57 5.33 -13.45
C GLY A 28 -6.96 5.95 -13.44
N LEU A 29 -7.01 7.28 -13.50
CA LEU A 29 -8.26 8.03 -13.67
C LEU A 29 -9.02 7.61 -14.94
N LEU A 30 -8.33 7.45 -16.08
CA LEU A 30 -8.98 7.14 -17.36
C LEU A 30 -9.44 5.68 -17.51
N ARG A 31 -8.86 4.74 -16.74
CA ARG A 31 -9.19 3.31 -16.84
C ARG A 31 -10.21 2.84 -15.80
N ASN A 32 -10.90 3.75 -15.10
CA ASN A 32 -11.89 3.43 -14.06
C ASN A 32 -11.38 2.40 -13.03
N GLY A 33 -10.09 2.43 -12.70
CA GLY A 33 -9.50 1.49 -11.75
C GLY A 33 -9.50 0.03 -12.15
N ALA A 34 -9.57 -0.30 -13.44
CA ALA A 34 -9.43 -1.68 -13.91
C ALA A 34 -8.17 -2.36 -13.34
N LEU A 35 -8.33 -3.62 -12.91
CA LEU A 35 -7.27 -4.49 -12.40
C LEU A 35 -6.03 -4.40 -13.29
N ARG A 36 -4.89 -4.12 -12.68
CA ARG A 36 -3.63 -3.88 -13.39
C ARG A 36 -2.61 -4.94 -13.05
N ASP A 37 -1.82 -5.32 -14.05
CA ASP A 37 -0.62 -6.11 -13.85
C ASP A 37 0.46 -5.23 -13.19
N ASP A 38 0.67 -5.44 -11.91
CA ASP A 38 1.65 -4.77 -11.06
C ASP A 38 3.01 -5.47 -11.05
N THR A 39 3.19 -6.51 -11.88
CA THR A 39 4.50 -7.14 -12.11
C THR A 39 5.36 -6.35 -13.11
N ALA A 40 4.75 -5.39 -13.81
CA ALA A 40 5.42 -4.45 -14.69
C ALA A 40 6.18 -3.35 -13.91
N TYR A 41 7.14 -3.76 -13.07
CA TYR A 41 7.82 -2.91 -12.08
C TYR A 41 8.34 -1.58 -12.60
N ARG A 42 8.84 -1.55 -13.84
CA ARG A 42 9.34 -0.31 -14.48
C ARG A 42 8.24 0.75 -14.62
N LEU A 43 7.00 0.34 -14.87
CA LEU A 43 5.86 1.25 -15.01
C LEU A 43 5.46 1.92 -13.70
N PHE A 44 5.89 1.39 -12.56
CA PHE A 44 5.61 1.94 -11.24
C PHE A 44 6.87 2.47 -10.55
N GLY A 45 7.99 2.55 -11.27
CA GLY A 45 9.26 3.04 -10.73
C GLY A 45 9.94 2.08 -9.75
N ARG A 46 9.59 0.79 -9.79
CA ARG A 46 9.97 -0.23 -8.81
C ARG A 46 10.87 -1.35 -9.38
N GLU A 47 11.62 -1.05 -10.42
CA GLU A 47 12.52 -2.01 -11.10
C GLU A 47 13.63 -2.59 -10.20
N ASP A 48 14.07 -1.84 -9.18
CA ASP A 48 15.13 -2.27 -8.28
C ASP A 48 14.64 -3.35 -7.29
N LEU A 49 15.26 -4.54 -7.36
CA LEU A 49 15.00 -5.64 -6.45
C LEU A 49 15.39 -5.30 -5.01
N LYS A 50 16.49 -4.57 -4.79
CA LYS A 50 16.92 -4.19 -3.43
C LYS A 50 15.90 -3.27 -2.79
N GLY A 51 15.38 -2.30 -3.55
CA GLY A 51 14.29 -1.42 -3.11
C GLY A 51 13.00 -2.17 -2.75
N ARG A 52 12.65 -3.24 -3.46
CA ARG A 52 11.50 -4.09 -3.12
C ARG A 52 11.70 -4.87 -1.82
N ILE A 53 12.83 -5.55 -1.68
CA ILE A 53 13.18 -6.27 -0.45
C ILE A 53 13.24 -5.31 0.75
N HIS A 54 13.76 -4.10 0.56
CA HIS A 54 13.79 -3.08 1.60
C HIS A 54 12.39 -2.62 2.02
N PHE A 55 11.50 -2.36 1.04
CA PHE A 55 10.11 -2.00 1.30
C PHE A 55 9.38 -3.08 2.10
N GLU A 56 9.52 -4.35 1.71
CA GLU A 56 8.88 -5.48 2.41
C GLU A 56 9.34 -5.60 3.87
N LYS A 57 10.66 -5.51 4.10
CA LYS A 57 11.21 -5.51 5.46
C LYS A 57 10.73 -4.32 6.29
N GLN A 58 10.66 -3.15 5.68
CA GLN A 58 10.18 -1.94 6.36
C GLN A 58 8.69 -2.04 6.70
N ALA A 59 7.87 -2.58 5.80
CA ALA A 59 6.43 -2.73 6.03
C ALA A 59 6.13 -3.67 7.20
N LEU A 60 6.84 -4.81 7.28
CA LEU A 60 6.73 -5.73 8.42
C LEU A 60 7.24 -5.07 9.72
N ALA A 61 8.39 -4.40 9.68
CA ALA A 61 8.91 -3.70 10.85
C ALA A 61 7.96 -2.60 11.37
N ILE A 62 7.22 -1.92 10.47
CA ILE A 62 6.19 -0.95 10.85
C ILE A 62 5.02 -1.63 11.56
N GLN A 63 4.55 -2.79 11.08
CA GLN A 63 3.49 -3.54 11.77
C GLN A 63 3.94 -3.98 13.17
N ASP A 64 5.18 -4.49 13.28
CA ASP A 64 5.74 -4.94 14.54
C ASP A 64 5.89 -3.78 15.54
N GLU A 65 6.36 -2.62 15.10
CA GLU A 65 6.49 -1.42 15.94
C GLU A 65 5.12 -0.86 16.37
N LEU A 66 4.10 -1.02 15.53
CA LEU A 66 2.77 -0.44 15.77
C LEU A 66 1.76 -1.42 16.39
N VAL A 67 2.18 -2.63 16.75
CA VAL A 67 1.27 -3.69 17.21
C VAL A 67 0.49 -3.30 18.47
N ASP A 68 1.13 -2.56 19.39
CA ASP A 68 0.56 -2.15 20.67
C ASP A 68 -0.19 -0.79 20.61
N HIS A 69 -0.38 -0.24 19.41
CA HIS A 69 -1.11 1.00 19.19
C HIS A 69 -2.54 0.74 18.71
N PRO A 70 -3.56 0.79 19.60
CA PRO A 70 -4.96 0.54 19.23
C PRO A 70 -5.58 1.62 18.33
N SER A 71 -5.01 2.84 18.31
CA SER A 71 -5.43 3.88 17.36
C SER A 71 -5.16 3.51 15.90
N VAL A 72 -4.16 2.65 15.64
CA VAL A 72 -3.86 2.15 14.31
C VAL A 72 -4.84 1.04 13.98
N ILE A 73 -5.82 1.35 13.15
CA ILE A 73 -6.88 0.40 12.75
C ILE A 73 -6.55 -0.33 11.45
N GLY A 74 -5.57 0.16 10.69
CA GLY A 74 -5.25 -0.36 9.37
C GLY A 74 -4.01 0.22 8.74
N TYR A 75 -3.66 -0.32 7.58
CA TYR A 75 -2.50 0.08 6.81
C TYR A 75 -2.85 0.32 5.34
N THR A 76 -2.22 1.34 4.73
CA THR A 76 -2.22 1.51 3.27
C THR A 76 -0.88 1.06 2.71
N ILE A 77 -0.85 0.07 1.82
CA ILE A 77 0.43 -0.44 1.26
C ILE A 77 0.99 0.55 0.24
N PHE A 78 0.17 0.99 -0.72
CA PHE A 78 0.59 1.92 -1.76
C PHE A 78 -0.34 3.12 -1.84
N ASN A 79 0.24 4.30 -2.07
CA ASN A 79 -0.52 5.52 -2.30
C ASN A 79 -0.64 5.80 -3.81
N GLN A 80 -1.86 5.76 -4.36
CA GLN A 80 -2.15 6.07 -5.78
C GLN A 80 -1.25 5.34 -6.79
N GLY A 81 -0.85 4.11 -6.47
CA GLY A 81 0.04 3.27 -7.28
C GLY A 81 1.51 3.67 -7.26
N TRP A 82 1.92 4.62 -6.40
CA TRP A 82 3.33 5.00 -6.32
C TRP A 82 4.18 3.87 -5.76
N GLY A 83 4.99 3.30 -6.65
CA GLY A 83 5.94 2.27 -6.30
C GLY A 83 5.25 0.94 -6.03
N GLU A 84 4.04 0.75 -6.56
CA GLU A 84 3.23 -0.47 -6.45
C GLU A 84 3.90 -1.65 -7.16
N PHE A 85 3.88 -2.81 -6.51
CA PHE A 85 4.40 -4.08 -7.02
C PHE A 85 3.82 -5.24 -6.21
N ASP A 86 3.59 -6.38 -6.86
CA ASP A 86 3.16 -7.64 -6.23
C ASP A 86 2.06 -7.44 -5.15
N SER A 87 1.12 -6.53 -5.37
CA SER A 87 0.15 -6.00 -4.38
C SER A 87 -0.66 -7.11 -3.72
N ALA A 88 -1.11 -8.09 -4.50
CA ALA A 88 -1.83 -9.27 -4.03
C ALA A 88 -0.99 -10.15 -3.10
N ARG A 89 0.32 -10.28 -3.35
CA ARG A 89 1.23 -11.03 -2.48
C ARG A 89 1.45 -10.26 -1.18
N LEU A 90 1.73 -8.95 -1.29
CA LEU A 90 1.98 -8.09 -0.13
C LEU A 90 0.75 -7.98 0.79
N TYR A 91 -0.46 -7.88 0.23
CA TYR A 91 -1.69 -7.95 1.01
C TYR A 91 -1.73 -9.24 1.86
N LYS A 92 -1.50 -10.40 1.24
CA LYS A 92 -1.55 -11.70 1.94
C LYS A 92 -0.47 -11.81 3.00
N GLU A 93 0.74 -11.32 2.72
CA GLU A 93 1.87 -11.34 3.63
C GLU A 93 1.62 -10.46 4.86
N LEU A 94 1.23 -9.20 4.65
CA LEU A 94 0.93 -8.26 5.73
C LEU A 94 -0.31 -8.69 6.53
N LYS A 95 -1.31 -9.30 5.88
CA LYS A 95 -2.49 -9.84 6.56
C LYS A 95 -2.18 -11.08 7.39
N ALA A 96 -1.21 -11.89 6.95
CA ALA A 96 -0.74 -13.04 7.72
C ALA A 96 0.08 -12.62 8.94
N ASN A 97 0.83 -11.50 8.84
CA ASN A 97 1.58 -10.94 9.97
C ASN A 97 0.64 -10.30 11.01
N ASP A 98 -0.32 -9.50 10.56
CA ASP A 98 -1.36 -8.90 11.42
C ASP A 98 -2.74 -9.00 10.77
N SER A 99 -3.52 -10.00 11.21
CA SER A 99 -4.88 -10.21 10.72
C SER A 99 -5.92 -9.31 11.39
N SER A 100 -5.56 -8.59 12.46
CA SER A 100 -6.50 -7.80 13.28
C SER A 100 -6.84 -6.43 12.68
N ARG A 101 -5.95 -5.91 11.83
CA ARG A 101 -6.07 -4.58 11.21
C ARG A 101 -6.46 -4.66 9.74
N ILE A 102 -7.18 -3.66 9.24
CA ILE A 102 -7.61 -3.61 7.83
C ILE A 102 -6.44 -3.25 6.90
N ILE A 103 -6.46 -3.75 5.68
CA ILE A 103 -5.45 -3.43 4.65
C ILE A 103 -6.11 -2.75 3.45
N ASP A 104 -5.66 -1.54 3.16
CA ASP A 104 -5.90 -0.79 1.92
C ASP A 104 -4.71 -0.99 0.98
N THR A 105 -4.84 -1.90 0.02
CA THR A 105 -3.68 -2.33 -0.78
C THR A 105 -3.14 -1.20 -1.66
N CYS A 106 -4.00 -0.42 -2.27
CA CYS A 106 -3.60 0.74 -3.07
C CYS A 106 -4.68 1.81 -2.98
N SER A 107 -4.34 2.96 -2.38
CA SER A 107 -5.33 4.02 -2.22
C SER A 107 -5.68 4.68 -3.55
N GLY A 108 -6.96 5.02 -3.72
CA GLY A 108 -7.45 5.85 -4.82
C GLY A 108 -7.82 5.07 -6.08
N TRP A 109 -7.09 5.32 -7.16
CA TRP A 109 -7.65 5.12 -8.50
C TRP A 109 -7.69 3.67 -8.98
N TYR A 110 -6.90 2.77 -8.39
CA TYR A 110 -6.72 1.42 -8.89
C TYR A 110 -7.38 0.39 -7.99
N GLN A 111 -8.23 -0.47 -8.55
CA GLN A 111 -8.70 -1.65 -7.83
C GLN A 111 -7.63 -2.73 -7.91
N THR A 112 -7.29 -3.28 -6.76
CA THR A 112 -6.45 -4.47 -6.63
C THR A 112 -7.36 -5.68 -6.36
N PRO A 113 -6.96 -6.89 -6.74
CA PRO A 113 -7.81 -8.08 -6.53
C PRO A 113 -7.97 -8.46 -5.06
N PHE A 114 -7.11 -7.96 -4.17
CA PHE A 114 -7.15 -8.21 -2.73
C PHE A 114 -6.95 -6.90 -1.98
N SER A 115 -7.98 -6.43 -1.31
CA SER A 115 -7.98 -5.27 -0.41
C SER A 115 -9.19 -5.39 0.53
N ASP A 116 -9.07 -4.97 1.79
CA ASP A 116 -10.19 -4.93 2.73
C ASP A 116 -11.08 -3.69 2.49
N LEU A 117 -10.54 -2.69 1.80
CA LEU A 117 -11.20 -1.41 1.52
C LEU A 117 -11.23 -1.10 0.02
N VAL A 118 -12.28 -0.36 -0.36
CA VAL A 118 -12.34 0.38 -1.63
C VAL A 118 -12.22 1.86 -1.29
N SER A 119 -11.03 2.42 -1.45
CA SER A 119 -10.70 3.81 -1.11
C SER A 119 -10.73 4.68 -2.37
N LEU A 120 -11.73 5.56 -2.50
CA LEU A 120 -11.92 6.43 -3.66
C LEU A 120 -11.49 7.87 -3.34
N HIS A 121 -10.86 8.54 -4.30
CA HIS A 121 -10.38 9.94 -4.18
C HIS A 121 -11.18 10.89 -5.07
#